data_AF-A0A5E4FYB6-F1
#
_entry.id   AF-A0A5E4FYB6-F1
#
_cell.length_a   1.000
_cell.length_b   1.000
_cell.length_c   1.000
_cell.angle_alpha   90.00
_cell.angle_beta   90.00
_cell.angle_gamma   90.00
#
_symmetry.space_group_name_H-M   'P 1'
#
loop_
_entity.id
_entity.type
_entity.pdbx_description
1 polymer ?
#
loop_
_entity_poly.entity_id
_entity_poly.type
_entity_poly.pdbx_seq_one_letter_code
_entity_poly.pdbx_strand_id
1 'polypeptide(L)'
;ITNAENQQEVNELKEIARREVFTTSAGDFSHQLKFSDAIQRPGVAYHFESEIEEALERMHAAFRDHDFSDDGDLYNVALGFRLLRQHGYKVSC
;
A
#
# COMPACT_ATOMS: atom_id res chain seq x y z
N ILE A 1 -17.57 -21.79 -17.92
CA ILE A 1 -17.22 -20.83 -16.87
C ILE A 1 -18.21 -19.69 -16.96
N THR A 2 -19.07 -19.58 -15.94
CA THR A 2 -20.13 -18.57 -15.85
C THR A 2 -19.59 -17.31 -15.16
N ASN A 3 -20.20 -16.14 -15.42
CA ASN A 3 -19.76 -14.87 -14.82
C ASN A 3 -19.77 -14.90 -13.27
N ALA A 4 -20.64 -15.72 -12.68
CA ALA A 4 -20.71 -15.92 -11.23
C ALA A 4 -19.44 -16.60 -10.66
N GLU A 5 -18.91 -17.61 -11.34
CA GLU A 5 -17.68 -18.30 -10.93
C GLU A 5 -16.47 -17.35 -10.98
N ASN A 6 -16.36 -16.55 -12.04
CA ASN A 6 -15.30 -15.54 -12.17
C ASN A 6 -15.40 -14.46 -11.08
N GLN A 7 -16.62 -14.02 -10.74
CA GLN A 7 -16.80 -13.00 -9.69
C GLN A 7 -16.42 -13.53 -8.30
N GLN A 8 -16.69 -14.81 -8.05
CA GLN A 8 -16.28 -15.48 -6.81
C GLN A 8 -14.76 -15.55 -6.72
N GLU A 9 -14.09 -15.99 -7.77
CA GLU A 9 -12.62 -16.06 -7.82
C GLU A 9 -11.97 -14.68 -7.60
N VAL A 10 -12.52 -13.63 -8.23
CA VAL A 10 -12.06 -12.24 -8.01
C VAL A 10 -12.21 -11.82 -6.55
N ASN A 11 -13.32 -12.17 -5.89
CA ASN A 11 -13.52 -11.83 -4.49
C ASN A 11 -12.57 -12.58 -3.58
N GLU A 12 -12.32 -13.87 -3.84
CA GLU A 12 -11.35 -14.68 -3.10
C GLU A 12 -9.93 -14.10 -3.23
N LEU A 13 -9.54 -13.69 -4.45
CA LEU A 13 -8.23 -13.05 -4.69
C LEU A 13 -8.09 -11.72 -3.94
N LYS A 14 -9.17 -10.91 -3.84
CA LYS A 14 -9.16 -9.67 -3.05
C LYS A 14 -8.94 -9.94 -1.57
N GLU A 15 -9.62 -10.94 -1.01
CA GLU A 15 -9.44 -11.31 0.40
C GLU A 15 -8.04 -11.85 0.70
N ILE A 16 -7.47 -12.63 -0.22
CA ILE A 16 -6.08 -13.08 -0.13
C ILE A 16 -5.15 -11.87 -0.10
N ALA A 17 -5.31 -10.93 -1.03
CA ALA A 17 -4.49 -9.71 -1.06
C ALA A 17 -4.59 -8.91 0.26
N ARG A 18 -5.81 -8.75 0.81
CA ARG A 18 -6.03 -8.10 2.10
C ARG A 18 -5.24 -8.77 3.22
N ARG A 19 -5.39 -10.09 3.33
CA ARG A 19 -4.74 -10.86 4.39
C ARG A 19 -3.22 -10.80 4.28
N GLU A 20 -2.66 -11.09 3.11
CA GLU A 20 -1.20 -11.22 2.97
C GLU A 20 -0.48 -9.86 3.08
N VAL A 21 -1.09 -8.79 2.57
CA VAL A 21 -0.44 -7.47 2.47
C VAL A 21 -0.78 -6.55 3.65
N PHE A 22 -2.03 -6.56 4.11
CA PHE A 22 -2.53 -5.54 5.04
C PHE A 22 -2.78 -6.06 6.47
N THR A 23 -2.80 -7.38 6.71
CA THR A 23 -3.00 -7.94 8.07
C THR A 23 -1.72 -8.42 8.75
N THR A 24 -0.62 -8.56 8.02
CA THR A 24 0.70 -8.88 8.60
C THR A 24 1.27 -7.67 9.36
N SER A 25 2.06 -7.92 10.40
CA SER A 25 2.41 -6.94 11.44
C SER A 25 2.84 -5.57 10.90
N ALA A 26 2.53 -4.51 11.65
CA ALA A 26 2.73 -3.09 11.34
C ALA A 26 4.15 -2.62 10.94
N GLY A 27 5.11 -3.53 10.72
CA GLY A 27 6.48 -3.25 10.33
C GLY A 27 6.81 -3.36 8.84
N ASP A 28 6.00 -4.00 7.99
CA ASP A 28 6.32 -4.14 6.55
C ASP A 28 5.59 -3.11 5.67
N PHE A 29 5.81 -1.83 5.97
CA PHE A 29 5.35 -0.72 5.13
C PHE A 29 5.86 -0.84 3.70
N SER A 30 7.06 -1.38 3.52
CA SER A 30 7.68 -1.53 2.20
C SER A 30 6.83 -2.39 1.27
N HIS A 31 6.26 -3.47 1.78
CA HIS A 31 5.42 -4.38 1.01
C HIS A 31 4.05 -3.76 0.71
N GLN A 32 3.44 -3.08 1.68
CA GLN A 32 2.17 -2.36 1.48
C GLN A 32 2.29 -1.29 0.39
N LEU A 33 3.40 -0.56 0.36
CA LEU A 33 3.66 0.47 -0.65
C LEU A 33 3.92 -0.12 -2.03
N LYS A 34 4.73 -1.18 -2.12
CA LYS A 34 5.00 -1.88 -3.38
C LYS A 34 3.73 -2.47 -3.96
N PHE A 35 2.87 -3.06 -3.12
CA PHE A 35 1.57 -3.56 -3.54
C PHE A 35 0.68 -2.43 -4.06
N SER A 36 0.57 -1.34 -3.29
CA SER A 36 -0.21 -0.15 -3.67
C SER A 36 0.23 0.41 -5.03
N ASP A 37 1.54 0.53 -5.24
CA ASP A 37 2.10 0.96 -6.52
C ASP A 37 1.79 -0.01 -7.67
N ALA A 38 1.89 -1.32 -7.41
CA ALA A 38 1.63 -2.35 -8.40
C ALA A 38 0.16 -2.40 -8.85
N ILE A 39 -0.80 -2.13 -7.95
CA ILE A 39 -2.24 -2.18 -8.25
C ILE A 39 -2.81 -0.87 -8.81
N GLN A 40 -2.06 0.23 -8.72
CA GLN A 40 -2.41 1.50 -9.37
C GLN A 40 -2.39 1.37 -10.91
N ARG A 41 -1.36 0.76 -11.48
CA ARG A 41 -1.22 0.62 -12.95
C ARG A 41 -2.36 -0.20 -13.60
N PRO A 42 -2.82 -1.32 -13.02
CA PRO A 42 -4.01 -2.03 -13.48
C PRO A 42 -5.34 -1.28 -13.23
N GLY A 43 -5.34 -0.20 -12.45
CA GLY A 43 -6.55 0.55 -12.13
C GLY A 43 -7.49 -0.17 -11.16
N VAL A 44 -6.97 -1.08 -10.33
CA VAL A 44 -7.77 -1.86 -9.35
C VAL A 44 -7.55 -1.40 -7.91
N ALA A 45 -6.78 -0.33 -7.71
CA ALA A 45 -6.51 0.25 -6.40
C ALA A 45 -7.78 0.64 -5.63
N TYR A 46 -8.86 0.98 -6.33
CA TYR A 46 -10.15 1.36 -5.73
C TYR A 46 -10.81 0.26 -4.88
N HIS A 47 -10.35 -1.00 -5.00
CA HIS A 47 -10.82 -2.09 -4.14
C HIS A 47 -10.18 -2.12 -2.75
N PHE A 48 -9.12 -1.32 -2.55
CA PHE A 48 -8.28 -1.32 -1.36
C PHE A 48 -8.06 0.10 -0.82
N GLU A 49 -8.97 1.04 -1.08
CA GLU A 49 -8.76 2.46 -0.75
C GLU A 49 -8.49 2.69 0.73
N SER A 50 -9.28 2.04 1.59
CA SER A 50 -9.13 2.16 3.05
C SER A 50 -7.80 1.59 3.52
N GLU A 51 -7.39 0.43 3.02
CA GLU A 51 -6.13 -0.21 3.38
C GLU A 51 -4.91 0.60 2.89
N ILE A 52 -5.03 1.21 1.71
CA ILE A 52 -4.02 2.13 1.16
C ILE A 52 -3.93 3.39 2.02
N GLU A 53 -5.06 4.00 2.36
CA GLU A 53 -5.11 5.21 3.19
C GLU A 53 -4.48 4.97 4.56
N GLU A 54 -4.85 3.89 5.25
CA GLU A 54 -4.27 3.50 6.54
C GLU A 54 -2.76 3.24 6.44
N ALA A 55 -2.28 2.64 5.34
CA ALA A 55 -0.85 2.42 5.11
C ALA A 55 -0.10 3.73 4.89
N LEU A 56 -0.69 4.67 4.14
CA LEU A 56 -0.12 6.00 3.90
C LEU A 56 -0.08 6.84 5.17
N GLU A 57 -1.12 6.81 6.00
CA GLU A 57 -1.16 7.51 7.29
C GLU A 57 -0.06 7.04 8.23
N ARG A 58 0.06 5.72 8.42
CA ARG A 58 1.12 5.12 9.26
C ARG A 58 2.52 5.46 8.72
N MET A 59 2.69 5.42 7.41
CA MET A 59 3.96 5.83 6.78
C MET A 59 4.25 7.32 7.02
N HIS A 60 3.26 8.21 6.87
CA HIS A 60 3.47 9.65 7.10
C HIS A 60 3.92 9.92 8.54
N ALA A 61 3.34 9.21 9.51
CA ALA A 61 3.79 9.26 10.91
C ALA A 61 5.25 8.80 11.06
N ALA A 62 5.59 7.63 10.49
CA ALA A 62 6.96 7.10 10.54
C ALA A 62 8.01 8.03 9.89
N PHE A 63 7.65 8.69 8.78
CA PHE A 63 8.49 9.70 8.13
C PHE A 63 8.72 10.93 9.01
N ARG A 64 7.70 11.37 9.77
CA ARG A 64 7.82 12.51 10.68
C ARG A 64 8.71 12.20 11.88
N ASP A 65 8.58 11.00 12.42
CA ASP A 65 9.27 10.60 13.64
C ASP A 65 10.72 10.13 13.38
N HIS A 66 11.20 10.20 12.12
CA HIS A 66 12.49 9.67 11.67
C HIS A 66 12.69 8.19 12.02
N ASP A 67 11.58 7.48 12.25
CA ASP A 67 11.54 6.06 12.58
C ASP A 67 11.50 5.18 11.32
N PHE A 68 11.52 5.80 10.14
CA PHE A 68 11.96 5.17 8.91
C PHE A 68 13.44 4.86 9.07
N SER A 69 13.74 3.65 9.54
CA SER A 69 15.08 3.22 9.96
C SER A 69 16.17 3.71 9.01
N ASP A 70 17.29 4.13 9.59
CA ASP A 70 18.53 4.61 8.95
C ASP A 70 19.18 3.61 7.96
N ASP A 71 18.56 2.43 7.77
CA ASP A 71 18.88 1.40 6.77
C ASP A 71 17.90 1.41 5.56
N GLY A 72 17.01 2.40 5.49
CA GLY A 72 15.96 2.50 4.48
C GLY A 72 16.52 2.68 3.07
N ASP A 73 16.51 1.60 2.28
CA ASP A 73 16.78 1.61 0.84
C ASP A 73 16.17 2.86 0.17
N LEU A 74 17.00 3.63 -0.52
CA LEU A 74 16.62 4.84 -1.28
C LEU A 74 15.36 4.59 -2.13
N TYR A 75 15.20 3.37 -2.65
CA TYR A 75 14.00 2.94 -3.36
C TYR A 75 12.72 3.10 -2.51
N ASN A 76 12.72 2.59 -1.28
CA ASN A 76 11.54 2.65 -0.40
C ASN A 76 11.24 4.09 0.03
N VAL A 77 12.27 4.90 0.31
CA VAL A 77 12.11 6.32 0.65
C VAL A 77 11.53 7.09 -0.52
N ALA A 78 12.07 6.92 -1.72
CA ALA A 78 11.58 7.58 -2.94
C ALA A 78 10.15 7.13 -3.28
N LEU A 79 9.84 5.83 -3.11
CA LEU A 79 8.51 5.28 -3.31
C LEU A 79 7.50 5.90 -2.33
N GLY A 80 7.82 5.90 -1.03
CA GLY A 80 6.97 6.49 0.00
C GLY A 80 6.71 7.97 -0.23
N PHE A 81 7.77 8.75 -0.52
CA PHE A 81 7.65 10.17 -0.86
C PHE A 81 6.73 10.41 -2.06
N ARG A 82 6.88 9.63 -3.12
CA ARG A 82 6.01 9.72 -4.31
C ARG A 82 4.56 9.41 -3.97
N LEU A 83 4.31 8.28 -3.28
CA LEU A 83 2.96 7.83 -2.96
C LEU A 83 2.25 8.80 -2.00
N LEU A 84 2.94 9.33 -0.99
CA LEU A 84 2.40 10.35 -0.08
C LEU A 84 1.94 11.59 -0.85
N ARG A 85 2.79 12.14 -1.73
CA ARG A 85 2.44 13.33 -2.52
C ARG A 85 1.31 13.07 -3.49
N GLN A 86 1.26 11.89 -4.11
CA GLN A 86 0.17 11.50 -5.01
C GLN A 86 -1.19 11.49 -4.30
N HIS A 87 -1.22 11.17 -3.01
CA HIS A 87 -2.43 11.16 -2.18
C HIS A 87 -2.61 12.46 -1.36
N GLY A 88 -1.85 13.52 -1.68
CA GLY A 88 -2.03 14.85 -1.07
C GLY A 88 -1.36 15.08 0.29
N TYR A 89 -0.56 14.12 0.78
CA TYR A 89 0.20 14.31 2.02
C TYR A 89 1.34 15.31 1.81
N LYS A 90 1.49 16.22 2.79
CA LYS A 90 2.63 17.13 2.84
C LYS A 90 3.84 16.39 3.42
N VAL A 91 4.86 16.23 2.60
CA VAL A 91 6.17 15.70 2.96
C VAL A 91 7.25 16.73 2.67
N SER A 92 8.21 16.90 3.57
CA SER A 92 9.40 17.72 3.32
C SER A 92 10.38 16.97 2.43
N CYS A 93 11.12 17.72 1.61
CA CYS A 93 12.30 17.20 0.92
C CYS A 93 13.45 17.00 1.90
#